data_AF-A0A518JWI7-F1
#
_entry.id   AF-A0A518JWI7-F1
#
_cell.length_a   1.000
_cell.length_b   1.000
_cell.length_c   1.000
_cell.angle_alpha   90.00
_cell.angle_beta   90.00
_cell.angle_gamma   90.00
#
_symmetry.space_group_name_H-M   'P 1'
#
loop_
_entity.id
_entity.type
_entity.pdbx_description
1 polymer ?
#
loop_
_entity_poly.entity_id
_entity_poly.type
_entity_poly.pdbx_seq_one_letter_code
_entity_poly.pdbx_strand_id
1 'polypeptide(L)'
;MNPIPKSLASWITSVVADAPDNVSLVYLEWNDARRGPRKVISFHAFGYSLPDFHPEDPSSLGALSEWQWEAPTSGEISSTRQWDDLALRSALLDLFSRDESLGSPLTSRGGQIAFGPHESTVTVFPEQSTRPSSSVYYELHVAQASNSVDVHDDLLDNDPVMLQRVISNQKLDYPLTENATFHLQARGKELDLLYAVRWFICSDRMRDLIQAATQHCQVFPIRLYRSKKVAPDKLIAGYSVVQLYEQLECLDPADVLPPPYDGFLPEFDPVKGYRIVRSLAGDREIFRIAYEYRRLVVSQSFRNKCDSLGITGVEWLRRESVE
;
A
#
# COMPACT_ATOMS: atom_id res chain seq x y z
N MET A 1 -4.68 12.01 19.60
CA MET A 1 -5.35 11.71 18.33
C MET A 1 -6.32 12.86 18.04
N ASN A 2 -6.41 13.34 16.80
CA ASN A 2 -7.38 14.40 16.45
C ASN A 2 -8.76 13.75 16.24
N PRO A 3 -9.83 14.24 16.88
CA PRO A 3 -11.16 13.67 16.67
C PRO A 3 -11.73 14.09 15.32
N ILE A 4 -12.51 13.20 14.70
CA ILE A 4 -13.32 13.51 13.52
C ILE A 4 -14.34 14.60 13.87
N PRO A 5 -14.53 15.64 13.05
CA PRO A 5 -15.55 16.66 13.30
C PRO A 5 -16.95 16.06 13.41
N LYS A 6 -17.76 16.55 14.35
CA LYS A 6 -19.15 16.10 14.53
C LYS A 6 -19.99 16.19 13.25
N SER A 7 -19.75 17.22 12.44
CA SER A 7 -20.43 17.38 11.15
C SER A 7 -20.15 16.24 10.17
N LEU A 8 -18.90 15.75 10.13
CA LEU A 8 -18.56 14.60 9.29
C LEU A 8 -19.17 13.31 9.85
N ALA A 9 -19.10 13.11 11.17
CA ALA A 9 -19.74 11.95 11.79
C ALA A 9 -21.25 11.90 11.48
N SER A 10 -21.96 13.03 11.63
CA SER A 10 -23.38 13.11 11.27
C SER A 10 -23.64 12.87 9.78
N TRP A 11 -22.77 13.33 8.89
CA TRP A 11 -22.87 13.04 7.46
C TRP A 11 -22.70 11.54 7.18
N ILE A 12 -21.70 10.88 7.80
CA ILE A 12 -21.49 9.43 7.69
C ILE A 12 -22.75 8.68 8.16
N THR A 13 -23.33 9.05 9.32
CA THR A 13 -24.58 8.43 9.80
C THR A 13 -25.70 8.54 8.77
N SER A 14 -25.89 9.73 8.18
CA SER A 14 -26.95 9.94 7.17
C SER A 14 -26.71 9.08 5.94
N VAL A 15 -25.50 9.09 5.40
CA VAL A 15 -25.11 8.31 4.22
C VAL A 15 -25.37 6.82 4.43
N VAL A 16 -24.97 6.28 5.58
CA VAL A 16 -25.15 4.86 5.91
C VAL A 16 -26.64 4.52 6.07
N ALA A 17 -27.43 5.42 6.66
CA ALA A 17 -28.87 5.24 6.81
C ALA A 17 -29.63 5.35 5.48
N ASP A 18 -29.17 6.20 4.56
CA ASP A 18 -29.78 6.45 3.26
C ASP A 18 -29.37 5.40 2.20
N ALA A 19 -28.41 4.53 2.51
CA ALA A 19 -27.92 3.50 1.60
C ALA A 19 -29.04 2.47 1.27
N PRO A 20 -29.36 2.24 -0.01
CA PRO A 20 -30.41 1.29 -0.43
C PRO A 20 -30.24 -0.12 0.15
N ASP A 21 -31.34 -0.86 0.30
CA ASP A 21 -31.35 -2.20 0.91
C ASP A 21 -30.45 -3.22 0.22
N ASN A 22 -30.23 -3.08 -1.08
CA ASN A 22 -29.34 -3.95 -1.86
C ASN A 22 -27.85 -3.59 -1.70
N VAL A 23 -27.51 -2.45 -1.09
CA VAL A 23 -26.13 -2.06 -0.82
C VAL A 23 -25.62 -2.81 0.42
N SER A 24 -24.60 -3.64 0.24
CA SER A 24 -23.92 -4.35 1.33
C SER A 24 -22.54 -3.77 1.64
N LEU A 25 -22.01 -2.86 0.82
CA LEU A 25 -20.78 -2.12 1.10
C LEU A 25 -20.99 -0.64 0.82
N VAL A 26 -20.67 0.22 1.78
CA VAL A 26 -20.53 1.66 1.57
C VAL A 26 -19.06 2.03 1.63
N TYR A 27 -18.50 2.53 0.53
CA TYR A 27 -17.12 3.01 0.45
C TYR A 27 -17.06 4.52 0.65
N LEU A 28 -16.42 4.97 1.73
CA LEU A 28 -16.13 6.36 2.01
C LEU A 28 -14.75 6.72 1.45
N GLU A 29 -14.75 7.30 0.25
CA GLU A 29 -13.52 7.77 -0.40
C GLU A 29 -13.23 9.21 0.01
N TRP A 30 -11.96 9.56 0.28
CA TRP A 30 -11.56 10.97 0.45
C TRP A 30 -10.50 11.44 -0.53
N ASN A 31 -10.57 12.73 -0.82
CA ASN A 31 -9.64 13.44 -1.70
C ASN A 31 -9.21 14.78 -1.10
N ASP A 32 -7.94 15.12 -1.33
CA ASP A 32 -7.39 16.44 -1.06
C ASP A 32 -7.99 17.44 -2.07
N ALA A 33 -8.82 18.38 -1.60
CA ALA A 33 -9.49 19.36 -2.42
C ALA A 33 -9.13 20.81 -2.02
N ARG A 34 -9.52 21.78 -2.86
CA ARG A 34 -9.36 23.20 -2.59
C ARG A 34 -10.67 23.95 -2.76
N ARG A 35 -11.05 24.76 -1.77
CA ARG A 35 -12.09 25.78 -1.87
C ARG A 35 -11.45 27.16 -1.73
N GLY A 36 -11.14 27.78 -2.86
CA GLY A 36 -10.36 29.02 -2.91
C GLY A 36 -8.96 28.84 -2.29
N PRO A 37 -8.55 29.66 -1.30
CA PRO A 37 -7.24 29.52 -0.67
C PRO A 37 -7.17 28.40 0.38
N ARG A 38 -8.31 27.80 0.76
CA ARG A 38 -8.37 26.78 1.82
C ARG A 38 -8.24 25.38 1.23
N LYS A 39 -7.37 24.57 1.84
CA LYS A 39 -7.37 23.12 1.64
C LYS A 39 -8.52 22.51 2.45
N VAL A 40 -9.25 21.60 1.84
CA VAL A 40 -10.33 20.83 2.46
C VAL A 40 -10.15 19.38 2.08
N ILE A 41 -10.57 18.46 2.95
CA ILE A 41 -10.69 17.06 2.59
C ILE A 41 -12.16 16.82 2.27
N SER A 42 -12.44 16.40 1.03
CA SER A 42 -13.78 16.05 0.56
C SER A 42 -13.96 14.56 0.67
N PHE A 43 -15.10 14.14 1.21
CA PHE A 43 -15.52 12.74 1.33
C PHE A 43 -16.67 12.48 0.37
N HIS A 44 -16.55 11.40 -0.37
CA HIS A 44 -17.58 10.86 -1.26
C HIS A 44 -17.96 9.48 -0.75
N ALA A 45 -19.21 9.08 -1.00
CA ALA A 45 -19.70 7.78 -0.57
C ALA A 45 -20.35 7.04 -1.71
N PHE A 46 -19.91 5.81 -1.93
CA PHE A 46 -20.35 4.93 -3.01
C PHE A 46 -20.88 3.62 -2.43
N GLY A 47 -21.90 3.05 -3.05
CA GLY A 47 -22.58 1.84 -2.59
C GLY A 47 -22.43 0.69 -3.58
N TYR A 48 -22.23 -0.52 -3.05
CA TYR A 48 -22.01 -1.75 -3.82
C TYR A 48 -22.78 -2.93 -3.21
N SER A 49 -23.23 -3.85 -4.06
CA SER A 49 -23.78 -5.17 -3.69
C SER A 49 -22.64 -6.18 -3.57
N LEU A 50 -21.68 -5.90 -2.68
CA LEU A 50 -20.49 -6.72 -2.43
C LEU A 50 -20.38 -7.05 -0.93
N PRO A 51 -20.99 -8.14 -0.45
CA PRO A 51 -21.07 -8.43 0.99
C PRO A 51 -19.76 -8.98 1.58
N ASP A 52 -18.91 -9.57 0.74
CA ASP A 52 -17.64 -10.20 1.15
C ASP A 52 -16.42 -9.38 0.71
N PHE A 53 -16.53 -8.05 0.72
CA PHE A 53 -15.43 -7.17 0.31
C PHE A 53 -14.21 -7.36 1.21
N HIS A 54 -13.07 -7.66 0.61
CA HIS A 54 -11.80 -7.82 1.34
C HIS A 54 -10.78 -6.76 0.86
N PRO A 55 -10.28 -5.87 1.75
CA PRO A 55 -9.49 -4.70 1.34
C PRO A 55 -8.10 -5.04 0.77
N GLU A 56 -7.66 -6.29 0.94
CA GLU A 56 -6.40 -6.78 0.39
C GLU A 56 -6.61 -7.71 -0.83
N ASP A 57 -7.85 -8.02 -1.20
CA ASP A 57 -8.15 -8.86 -2.37
C ASP A 57 -8.25 -8.01 -3.65
N PRO A 58 -7.44 -8.30 -4.70
CA PRO A 58 -7.50 -7.55 -5.96
C PRO A 58 -8.87 -7.51 -6.61
N SER A 59 -9.60 -8.63 -6.57
CA SER A 59 -10.93 -8.74 -7.17
C SER A 59 -11.90 -7.78 -6.51
N SER A 60 -11.89 -7.77 -5.17
CA SER A 60 -12.65 -6.83 -4.34
C SER A 60 -12.29 -5.37 -4.64
N LEU A 61 -11.00 -5.04 -4.74
CA LEU A 61 -10.55 -3.68 -5.04
C LEU A 61 -10.94 -3.23 -6.46
N GLY A 62 -10.83 -4.13 -7.46
CA GLY A 62 -11.26 -3.86 -8.83
C GLY A 62 -12.75 -3.52 -8.94
N ALA A 63 -13.59 -4.18 -8.13
CA ALA A 63 -15.03 -3.94 -8.08
C ALA A 63 -15.40 -2.52 -7.60
N LEU A 64 -14.50 -1.80 -6.91
CA LEU A 64 -14.77 -0.43 -6.46
C LEU A 64 -14.93 0.57 -7.62
N SER A 65 -14.49 0.21 -8.83
CA SER A 65 -14.67 1.04 -10.04
C SER A 65 -16.09 1.04 -10.60
N GLU A 66 -16.98 0.14 -10.13
CA GLU A 66 -18.33 -0.06 -10.67
C GLU A 66 -19.41 0.12 -9.59
N TRP A 67 -19.57 1.34 -9.07
CA TRP A 67 -20.55 1.61 -8.02
C TRP A 67 -22.00 1.59 -8.54
N GLN A 68 -22.92 1.18 -7.67
CA GLN A 68 -24.35 1.04 -7.96
C GLN A 68 -25.19 2.18 -7.37
N TRP A 69 -24.62 2.85 -6.37
CA TRP A 69 -25.24 3.97 -5.67
C TRP A 69 -24.15 4.98 -5.30
N GLU A 70 -24.52 6.25 -5.27
CA GLU A 70 -23.64 7.34 -4.84
C GLU A 70 -24.46 8.27 -3.94
N ALA A 71 -23.87 8.70 -2.82
CA ALA A 71 -24.52 9.65 -1.94
C ALA A 71 -24.69 11.01 -2.66
N PRO A 72 -25.86 11.66 -2.53
CA PRO A 72 -26.15 12.91 -3.24
C PRO A 72 -25.35 14.12 -2.70
N THR A 73 -24.67 13.96 -1.57
CA THR A 73 -23.89 15.03 -0.92
C THR A 73 -22.55 14.50 -0.46
N SER A 74 -21.54 15.38 -0.44
CA SER A 74 -20.22 15.09 0.10
C SER A 74 -20.07 15.54 1.55
N GLY A 75 -19.24 14.82 2.30
CA GLY A 75 -18.76 15.24 3.61
C GLY A 75 -17.52 16.10 3.45
N GLU A 76 -17.28 17.03 4.38
CA GLU A 76 -16.08 17.86 4.32
C GLU A 76 -15.43 18.04 5.70
N ILE A 77 -14.10 17.98 5.71
CA ILE A 77 -13.28 18.48 6.81
C ILE A 77 -12.62 19.78 6.35
N SER A 78 -13.17 20.91 6.79
CA SER A 78 -12.50 22.21 6.72
C SER A 78 -11.56 22.35 7.92
N SER A 79 -10.27 22.20 7.70
CA SER A 79 -9.30 22.18 8.80
C SER A 79 -8.14 23.12 8.53
N THR A 80 -7.81 23.95 9.53
CA THR A 80 -6.50 24.62 9.63
C THR A 80 -5.38 23.66 10.05
N ARG A 81 -5.75 22.49 10.58
CA ARG A 81 -4.84 21.40 10.94
C ARG A 81 -4.58 20.51 9.73
N GLN A 82 -3.34 20.08 9.56
CA GLN A 82 -2.96 19.16 8.49
C GLN A 82 -3.39 17.75 8.88
N TRP A 83 -4.39 17.22 8.19
CA TRP A 83 -4.71 15.80 8.18
C TRP A 83 -3.86 15.15 7.08
N ASP A 84 -3.29 14.00 7.39
CA ASP A 84 -2.69 13.09 6.41
C ASP A 84 -3.47 11.77 6.43
N ASP A 85 -3.29 10.94 5.41
CA ASP A 85 -4.12 9.74 5.20
C ASP A 85 -4.07 8.77 6.39
N LEU A 86 -2.88 8.58 6.98
CA LEU A 86 -2.70 7.72 8.15
C LEU A 86 -3.44 8.26 9.37
N ALA A 87 -3.33 9.58 9.63
CA ALA A 87 -4.01 10.22 10.74
C ALA A 87 -5.53 10.20 10.57
N LEU A 88 -6.01 10.38 9.34
CA LEU A 88 -7.43 10.37 9.03
C LEU A 88 -8.03 8.97 9.13
N ARG A 89 -7.36 7.96 8.55
CA ARG A 89 -7.74 6.55 8.68
C ARG A 89 -7.80 6.12 10.15
N SER A 90 -6.77 6.46 10.93
CA SER A 90 -6.75 6.16 12.37
C SER A 90 -7.89 6.82 13.13
N ALA A 91 -8.24 8.07 12.78
CA ALA A 91 -9.33 8.78 13.42
C ALA A 91 -10.72 8.24 13.03
N LEU A 92 -10.89 7.75 11.79
CA LEU A 92 -12.12 7.06 11.37
C LEU A 92 -12.27 5.70 12.07
N LEU A 93 -11.19 4.93 12.19
CA LEU A 93 -11.18 3.68 12.96
C LEU A 93 -11.55 3.92 14.44
N ASP A 94 -10.94 4.93 15.07
CA ASP A 94 -11.26 5.32 16.45
C ASP A 94 -12.72 5.80 16.57
N LEU A 95 -13.26 6.48 15.55
CA LEU A 95 -14.66 6.88 15.52
C LEU A 95 -15.60 5.66 15.46
N PHE A 96 -15.40 4.75 14.50
CA PHE A 96 -16.28 3.58 14.32
C PHE A 96 -16.20 2.61 15.49
N SER A 97 -15.04 2.45 16.12
CA SER A 97 -14.88 1.60 17.30
C SER A 97 -15.53 2.17 18.57
N ARG A 98 -15.68 3.49 18.67
CA ARG A 98 -16.34 4.14 19.82
C ARG A 98 -17.84 4.33 19.64
N ASP A 99 -18.29 4.41 18.41
CA ASP A 99 -19.69 4.67 18.06
C ASP A 99 -20.14 3.74 16.95
N GLU A 100 -20.44 2.49 17.33
CA GLU A 100 -20.93 1.45 16.42
C GLU A 100 -22.26 1.84 15.75
N SER A 101 -22.99 2.82 16.31
CA SER A 101 -24.26 3.30 15.74
C SER A 101 -24.08 3.95 14.36
N LEU A 102 -22.88 4.47 14.06
CA LEU A 102 -22.52 5.03 12.76
C LEU A 102 -22.61 4.01 11.63
N GLY A 103 -22.30 2.74 11.91
CA GLY A 103 -22.36 1.65 10.95
C GLY A 103 -23.58 0.75 11.09
N SER A 104 -24.28 0.83 12.23
CA SER A 104 -25.34 -0.11 12.62
C SER A 104 -26.41 -0.38 11.55
N PRO A 105 -26.95 0.62 10.82
CA PRO A 105 -27.95 0.34 9.78
C PRO A 105 -27.45 -0.61 8.69
N LEU A 106 -26.17 -0.49 8.31
CA LEU A 106 -25.56 -1.32 7.29
C LEU A 106 -25.00 -2.63 7.86
N THR A 107 -24.38 -2.60 9.03
CA THR A 107 -23.78 -3.79 9.66
C THR A 107 -24.85 -4.75 10.19
N SER A 108 -25.99 -4.25 10.65
CA SER A 108 -27.13 -5.09 11.11
C SER A 108 -27.74 -5.96 10.00
N ARG A 109 -27.60 -5.56 8.73
CA ARG A 109 -27.97 -6.35 7.56
C ARG A 109 -26.81 -7.15 6.96
N GLY A 110 -25.69 -7.26 7.67
CA GLY A 110 -24.49 -7.99 7.23
C GLY A 110 -23.59 -7.22 6.27
N GLY A 111 -23.79 -5.91 6.12
CA GLY A 111 -22.94 -5.06 5.28
C GLY A 111 -21.73 -4.46 6.00
N GLN A 112 -20.92 -3.72 5.25
CA GLN A 112 -19.64 -3.17 5.70
C GLN A 112 -19.45 -1.72 5.25
N ILE A 113 -18.64 -0.98 5.99
CA ILE A 113 -18.12 0.33 5.59
C ILE A 113 -16.66 0.18 5.20
N ALA A 114 -16.34 0.43 3.95
CA ALA A 114 -14.96 0.61 3.49
C ALA A 114 -14.61 2.09 3.53
N PHE A 115 -13.34 2.44 3.73
CA PHE A 115 -12.86 3.82 3.67
C PHE A 115 -11.38 3.90 3.32
N GLY A 116 -11.03 4.87 2.47
CA GLY A 116 -9.67 5.05 1.97
C GLY A 116 -9.51 6.34 1.15
N PRO A 117 -8.28 6.78 0.88
CA PRO A 117 -8.02 7.77 -0.15
C PRO A 117 -8.37 7.19 -1.53
N HIS A 118 -8.67 8.05 -2.49
CA HIS A 118 -8.74 7.63 -3.89
C HIS A 118 -7.44 6.92 -4.31
N GLU A 119 -7.56 5.78 -5.01
CA GLU A 119 -6.44 4.96 -5.50
C GLU A 119 -5.43 4.50 -4.43
N SER A 120 -5.85 4.31 -3.18
CA SER A 120 -4.95 3.89 -2.09
C SER A 120 -5.54 2.74 -1.26
N THR A 121 -4.84 2.31 -0.20
CA THR A 121 -5.35 1.23 0.65
C THR A 121 -6.73 1.56 1.18
N VAL A 122 -7.57 0.55 1.17
CA VAL A 122 -8.90 0.58 1.76
C VAL A 122 -8.83 -0.07 3.13
N THR A 123 -9.58 0.47 4.09
CA THR A 123 -9.80 -0.12 5.41
C THR A 123 -11.28 -0.44 5.55
N VAL A 124 -11.62 -1.50 6.28
CA VAL A 124 -13.01 -1.94 6.43
C VAL A 124 -13.45 -1.94 7.88
N PHE A 125 -14.73 -1.64 8.10
CA PHE A 125 -15.42 -1.73 9.37
C PHE A 125 -16.77 -2.47 9.19
N PRO A 126 -17.13 -3.44 10.05
CA PRO A 126 -16.29 -4.01 11.09
C PRO A 126 -15.04 -4.66 10.48
N GLU A 127 -13.95 -4.67 11.25
CA GLU A 127 -12.72 -5.32 10.82
C GLU A 127 -13.01 -6.80 10.59
N GLN A 128 -12.77 -7.27 9.37
CA GLN A 128 -12.90 -8.70 9.09
C GLN A 128 -11.75 -9.41 9.81
N SER A 129 -12.10 -10.44 10.59
CA SER A 129 -11.12 -11.47 10.94
C SER A 129 -10.55 -11.99 9.64
N THR A 130 -9.29 -11.64 9.35
CA THR A 130 -8.50 -12.28 8.31
C THR A 130 -8.50 -13.76 8.68
N ARG A 131 -9.34 -14.57 8.03
CA ARG A 131 -9.21 -16.03 8.18
C ARG A 131 -7.96 -16.37 7.40
N PRO A 132 -6.84 -16.76 8.06
CA PRO A 132 -5.68 -17.20 7.31
C PRO A 132 -6.09 -18.51 6.63
N SER A 133 -6.28 -18.49 5.30
CA SER A 133 -6.14 -19.74 4.58
C SER A 133 -4.70 -20.20 4.79
N SER A 134 -4.49 -21.49 5.00
CA SER A 134 -3.22 -22.08 5.49
C SER A 134 -2.02 -21.98 4.52
N SER A 135 -2.13 -21.14 3.50
CA SER A 135 -1.09 -20.81 2.54
C SER A 135 -1.53 -19.58 1.77
N VAL A 136 -0.99 -18.42 2.12
CA VAL A 136 -1.24 -17.14 1.46
C VAL A 136 0.08 -16.41 1.37
N TYR A 137 0.29 -15.75 0.24
CA TYR A 137 1.36 -14.79 0.07
C TYR A 137 0.77 -13.39 -0.02
N TYR A 138 1.63 -12.39 0.12
CA TYR A 138 1.25 -10.99 0.01
C TYR A 138 2.22 -10.29 -0.91
N GLU A 139 1.71 -9.47 -1.82
CA GLU A 139 2.53 -8.40 -2.36
C GLU A 139 2.74 -7.35 -1.29
N LEU A 140 4.00 -7.01 -1.12
CA LEU A 140 4.44 -5.91 -0.30
C LEU A 140 4.46 -4.64 -1.15
N HIS A 141 3.55 -3.73 -0.84
CA HIS A 141 3.46 -2.41 -1.45
C HIS A 141 4.01 -1.35 -0.51
N VAL A 142 4.59 -0.31 -1.09
CA VAL A 142 4.91 0.89 -0.34
C VAL A 142 3.63 1.70 -0.19
N ALA A 143 3.21 1.95 1.05
CA ALA A 143 2.03 2.77 1.30
C ALA A 143 2.23 4.16 0.70
N GLN A 144 1.48 4.55 -0.34
CA GLN A 144 1.74 5.81 -1.06
C GLN A 144 1.40 7.09 -0.25
N ALA A 145 1.03 6.94 1.02
CA ALA A 145 0.71 8.03 1.92
C ALA A 145 1.97 8.71 2.47
N SER A 146 2.40 9.80 1.82
CA SER A 146 3.36 10.77 2.39
C SER A 146 4.69 10.14 2.86
N ASN A 147 5.30 9.28 2.06
CA ASN A 147 6.59 8.62 2.35
C ASN A 147 7.55 8.61 1.15
N SER A 148 7.29 9.47 0.16
CA SER A 148 8.12 9.59 -1.04
C SER A 148 9.46 10.24 -0.75
N VAL A 149 10.49 9.72 -1.41
CA VAL A 149 11.87 10.17 -1.37
C VAL A 149 12.27 10.67 -2.75
N ASP A 150 12.77 11.90 -2.80
CA ASP A 150 13.43 12.46 -3.97
C ASP A 150 14.89 11.99 -3.95
N VAL A 151 15.32 11.35 -5.04
CA VAL A 151 16.70 10.89 -5.22
C VAL A 151 17.46 11.97 -6.00
N HIS A 152 18.59 12.40 -5.47
CA HIS A 152 19.45 13.37 -6.16
C HIS A 152 20.78 12.71 -6.50
N ASP A 153 20.80 12.14 -7.70
CA ASP A 153 21.96 11.61 -8.38
C ASP A 153 21.67 11.70 -9.89
N ASP A 154 22.56 12.36 -10.63
CA ASP A 154 22.39 12.64 -12.07
C ASP A 154 22.29 11.36 -12.92
N LEU A 155 22.67 10.19 -12.36
CA LEU A 155 22.64 8.89 -13.04
C LEU A 155 21.41 8.02 -12.72
N LEU A 156 20.62 8.34 -11.68
CA LEU A 156 19.63 7.37 -11.16
C LEU A 156 18.22 7.48 -11.77
N ASP A 157 17.78 8.67 -12.17
CA ASP A 157 16.39 8.87 -12.59
C ASP A 157 16.13 8.49 -14.05
N ASN A 158 17.14 8.46 -14.93
CA ASN A 158 16.94 8.23 -16.38
C ASN A 158 17.98 7.31 -17.05
N ASP A 159 18.84 6.60 -16.32
CA ASP A 159 19.80 5.68 -16.94
C ASP A 159 19.12 4.32 -17.29
N PRO A 160 18.91 4.02 -18.59
CA PRO A 160 18.35 2.74 -19.01
C PRO A 160 19.27 1.55 -18.70
N VAL A 161 20.58 1.75 -18.53
CA VAL A 161 21.53 0.70 -18.14
C VAL A 161 21.33 0.31 -16.67
N MET A 162 21.12 1.29 -15.79
CA MET A 162 20.77 1.02 -14.39
C MET A 162 19.42 0.32 -14.27
N LEU A 163 18.42 0.72 -15.06
CA LEU A 163 17.15 0.01 -15.15
C LEU A 163 17.38 -1.43 -15.61
N GLN A 164 18.14 -1.65 -16.68
CA GLN A 164 18.46 -2.98 -17.18
C GLN A 164 19.20 -3.83 -16.13
N ARG A 165 20.06 -3.24 -15.29
CA ARG A 165 20.78 -3.93 -14.21
C ARG A 165 19.90 -4.31 -13.02
N VAL A 166 18.99 -3.41 -12.63
CA VAL A 166 17.97 -3.69 -11.60
C VAL A 166 17.01 -4.76 -12.10
N ILE A 167 16.61 -4.70 -13.38
CA ILE A 167 15.78 -5.72 -14.05
C ILE A 167 16.54 -7.02 -14.27
N SER A 168 17.85 -6.98 -14.54
CA SER A 168 18.65 -8.20 -14.72
C SER A 168 18.87 -8.94 -13.41
N ASN A 169 18.43 -8.35 -12.28
CA ASN A 169 18.28 -9.01 -10.98
C ASN A 169 19.54 -9.79 -10.56
N GLN A 170 20.70 -9.17 -10.78
CA GLN A 170 22.01 -9.68 -10.40
C GLN A 170 22.52 -8.92 -9.18
N LYS A 171 23.56 -9.47 -8.53
CA LYS A 171 24.34 -8.71 -7.56
C LYS A 171 24.91 -7.47 -8.25
N LEU A 172 24.72 -6.33 -7.62
CA LEU A 172 25.24 -5.05 -8.06
C LEU A 172 26.55 -4.79 -7.32
N ASP A 173 27.61 -4.42 -8.04
CA ASP A 173 28.89 -4.10 -7.41
C ASP A 173 28.76 -2.82 -6.58
N TYR A 174 28.19 -1.76 -7.14
CA TYR A 174 27.83 -0.54 -6.43
C TYR A 174 26.73 0.22 -7.21
N PRO A 175 25.47 0.20 -6.76
CA PRO A 175 24.38 0.85 -7.49
C PRO A 175 24.27 2.36 -7.28
N LEU A 176 24.91 2.89 -6.24
CA LEU A 176 24.79 4.28 -5.84
C LEU A 176 26.16 4.96 -5.96
N THR A 177 26.20 6.19 -6.49
CA THR A 177 27.43 6.98 -6.44
C THR A 177 27.74 7.37 -4.98
N GLU A 178 29.01 7.61 -4.66
CA GLU A 178 29.42 8.10 -3.34
C GLU A 178 28.75 9.44 -2.96
N ASN A 179 28.24 10.18 -3.95
CA ASN A 179 27.58 11.47 -3.79
C ASN A 179 26.05 11.39 -3.81
N ALA A 180 25.47 10.19 -3.98
CA ALA A 180 24.03 10.03 -3.92
C ALA A 180 23.48 10.54 -2.58
N THR A 181 22.44 11.38 -2.66
CA THR A 181 21.70 11.89 -1.51
C THR A 181 20.21 11.68 -1.74
N PHE A 182 19.52 11.39 -0.64
CA PHE A 182 18.09 11.09 -0.65
C PHE A 182 17.40 12.13 0.24
N HIS A 183 16.28 12.67 -0.20
CA HIS A 183 15.51 13.63 0.58
C HIS A 183 14.06 13.19 0.69
N LEU A 184 13.52 13.10 1.91
CA LEU A 184 12.08 12.99 2.06
C LEU A 184 11.39 14.19 1.39
N GLN A 185 10.25 13.98 0.75
CA GLN A 185 9.43 15.07 0.27
C GLN A 185 8.96 15.97 1.43
N ALA A 186 8.49 17.18 1.13
CA ALA A 186 8.16 18.19 2.15
C ALA A 186 7.17 17.71 3.22
N ARG A 187 6.33 16.73 2.90
CA ARG A 187 5.36 16.11 3.80
C ARG A 187 5.71 14.65 4.14
N GLY A 188 6.86 14.18 3.66
CA GLY A 188 7.36 12.83 3.86
C GLY A 188 7.52 12.51 5.34
N LYS A 189 7.01 11.36 5.78
CA LYS A 189 7.19 10.81 7.11
C LYS A 189 8.38 9.85 7.14
N GLU A 190 8.98 9.74 8.32
CA GLU A 190 10.00 8.72 8.61
C GLU A 190 9.27 7.41 8.89
N LEU A 191 8.88 6.69 7.82
CA LEU A 191 8.26 5.35 7.91
C LEU A 191 9.32 4.26 7.70
N ASP A 192 9.04 3.03 8.08
CA ASP A 192 9.98 1.91 7.92
C ASP A 192 10.19 1.51 6.45
N LEU A 193 9.20 1.77 5.59
CA LEU A 193 9.30 1.63 4.14
C LEU A 193 8.96 2.94 3.44
N LEU A 194 9.85 3.38 2.53
CA LEU A 194 9.77 4.65 1.82
C LEU A 194 9.63 4.42 0.32
N TYR A 195 8.84 5.29 -0.33
CA TYR A 195 8.62 5.20 -1.77
C TYR A 195 9.74 5.92 -2.51
N ALA A 196 10.48 5.18 -3.33
CA ALA A 196 11.40 5.73 -4.29
C ALA A 196 11.22 4.97 -5.61
N VAL A 197 11.11 5.69 -6.73
CA VAL A 197 10.67 5.20 -8.05
C VAL A 197 11.32 3.87 -8.47
N ARG A 198 12.54 3.59 -8.01
CA ARG A 198 13.31 2.39 -8.38
C ARG A 198 13.99 1.68 -7.20
N TRP A 199 13.88 2.23 -6.00
CA TRP A 199 14.64 1.77 -4.86
C TRP A 199 13.73 1.33 -3.74
N PHE A 200 14.02 0.16 -3.20
CA PHE A 200 13.40 -0.29 -1.97
C PHE A 200 14.17 0.31 -0.79
N ILE A 201 13.76 1.50 -0.36
CA ILE A 201 14.39 2.21 0.76
C ILE A 201 13.67 1.83 2.04
N CYS A 202 14.38 1.26 2.99
CA CYS A 202 13.79 0.84 4.26
C CYS A 202 14.64 1.24 5.47
N SER A 203 13.99 1.30 6.62
CA SER A 203 14.65 1.52 7.91
C SER A 203 15.50 0.32 8.30
N ASP A 204 16.38 0.49 9.30
CA ASP A 204 17.18 -0.58 9.89
C ASP A 204 16.32 -1.76 10.36
N ARG A 205 15.15 -1.49 10.96
CA ARG A 205 14.23 -2.53 11.45
C ARG A 205 13.70 -3.41 10.31
N MET A 206 13.28 -2.79 9.21
CA MET A 206 12.79 -3.52 8.04
C MET A 206 13.93 -4.22 7.29
N ARG A 207 15.11 -3.59 7.21
CA ARG A 207 16.32 -4.21 6.66
C ARG A 207 16.65 -5.50 7.40
N ASP A 208 16.67 -5.46 8.74
CA ASP A 208 17.04 -6.61 9.57
C ASP A 208 16.08 -7.79 9.36
N LEU A 209 14.77 -7.52 9.19
CA LEU A 209 13.79 -8.53 8.82
C LEU A 209 14.10 -9.17 7.46
N ILE A 210 14.43 -8.37 6.45
CA ILE A 210 14.73 -8.87 5.10
C ILE A 210 16.00 -9.72 5.11
N GLN A 211 17.07 -9.24 5.76
CA GLN A 211 18.33 -9.98 5.86
C GLN A 211 18.19 -11.29 6.66
N ALA A 212 17.26 -11.35 7.61
CA ALA A 212 16.93 -12.59 8.33
C ALA A 212 16.11 -13.57 7.47
N ALA A 213 15.30 -13.05 6.55
CA ALA A 213 14.40 -13.85 5.71
C ALA A 213 15.08 -14.44 4.46
N THR A 214 16.19 -13.86 4.00
CA THR A 214 16.90 -14.33 2.81
C THR A 214 18.37 -13.92 2.79
N GLN A 215 19.21 -14.76 2.19
CA GLN A 215 20.62 -14.45 1.88
C GLN A 215 20.79 -13.74 0.53
N HIS A 216 19.72 -13.66 -0.25
CA HIS A 216 19.70 -13.14 -1.61
C HIS A 216 19.36 -11.65 -1.68
N CYS A 217 19.93 -10.86 -0.75
CA CYS A 217 19.79 -9.41 -0.72
C CYS A 217 21.14 -8.71 -0.59
N GLN A 218 21.23 -7.47 -1.08
CA GLN A 218 22.32 -6.54 -0.81
C GLN A 218 21.77 -5.29 -0.14
N VAL A 219 22.56 -4.72 0.75
CA VAL A 219 22.21 -3.52 1.51
C VAL A 219 23.21 -2.43 1.21
N PHE A 220 22.71 -1.27 0.82
CA PHE A 220 23.50 -0.08 0.54
C PHE A 220 23.04 1.04 1.48
N PRO A 221 23.83 1.39 2.51
CA PRO A 221 23.50 2.50 3.41
C PRO A 221 23.33 3.80 2.64
N ILE A 222 22.35 4.62 3.02
CA ILE A 222 22.10 5.89 2.36
C ILE A 222 22.14 7.08 3.32
N ARG A 223 22.43 8.26 2.76
CA ARG A 223 22.25 9.54 3.45
C ARG A 223 20.85 10.07 3.12
N LEU A 224 19.88 9.73 3.97
CA LEU A 224 18.54 10.28 3.89
C LEU A 224 18.48 11.59 4.68
N TYR A 225 17.99 12.65 4.05
CA TYR A 225 17.80 13.96 4.66
C TYR A 225 16.32 14.31 4.72
N ARG A 226 15.98 15.25 5.59
CA ARG A 226 14.69 15.93 5.52
C ARG A 226 14.58 16.75 4.23
N SER A 227 13.34 17.10 3.91
CA SER A 227 13.05 17.82 2.68
C SER A 227 13.84 19.10 2.56
N LYS A 228 14.33 19.36 1.34
CA LYS A 228 14.99 20.63 0.99
C LYS A 228 14.13 21.86 1.29
N LYS A 229 12.80 21.72 1.33
CA LYS A 229 11.85 22.80 1.63
C LYS A 229 11.60 23.02 3.12
N VAL A 230 12.07 22.11 3.99
CA VAL A 230 11.77 22.12 5.42
C VAL A 230 13.04 22.23 6.26
N ALA A 231 13.98 21.31 6.07
CA ALA A 231 15.24 21.26 6.81
C ALA A 231 16.29 20.51 5.97
N PRO A 232 16.85 21.13 4.91
CA PRO A 232 17.71 20.46 3.92
C PRO A 232 18.90 19.69 4.53
N ASP A 233 19.48 20.21 5.61
CA ASP A 233 20.71 19.66 6.21
C ASP A 233 20.44 18.65 7.33
N LYS A 234 19.17 18.42 7.70
CA LYS A 234 18.83 17.48 8.77
C LYS A 234 18.91 16.05 8.23
N LEU A 235 19.97 15.34 8.59
CA LEU A 235 20.14 13.92 8.33
C LEU A 235 19.15 13.08 9.15
N ILE A 236 18.63 12.04 8.54
CA ILE A 236 17.77 10.99 9.10
C ILE A 236 18.58 9.69 9.03
N ALA A 237 19.05 9.22 10.18
CA ALA A 237 19.86 8.02 10.25
C ALA A 237 19.02 6.74 10.13
N GLY A 238 19.70 5.61 9.86
CA GLY A 238 19.10 4.28 9.94
C GLY A 238 18.26 3.87 8.72
N TYR A 239 18.64 4.33 7.53
CA TYR A 239 18.00 3.96 6.27
C TYR A 239 19.00 3.38 5.28
N SER A 240 18.54 2.42 4.49
CA SER A 240 19.33 1.77 3.44
C SER A 240 18.47 1.50 2.21
N VAL A 241 19.11 1.44 1.05
CA VAL A 241 18.56 0.78 -0.13
C VAL A 241 18.80 -0.72 0.02
N VAL A 242 17.75 -1.52 -0.13
CA VAL A 242 17.85 -2.98 -0.15
C VAL A 242 17.54 -3.49 -1.55
N GLN A 243 18.52 -4.13 -2.17
CA GLN A 243 18.34 -4.82 -3.45
C GLN A 243 18.11 -6.31 -3.18
N LEU A 244 16.88 -6.76 -3.31
CA LEU A 244 16.56 -8.18 -3.36
C LEU A 244 16.82 -8.70 -4.77
N TYR A 245 17.61 -9.75 -4.91
CA TYR A 245 17.91 -10.39 -6.19
C TYR A 245 17.45 -11.85 -6.25
N GLU A 246 16.75 -12.33 -5.22
CA GLU A 246 16.03 -13.61 -5.26
C GLU A 246 14.84 -13.52 -6.21
N GLN A 247 14.81 -14.40 -7.21
CA GLN A 247 13.74 -14.48 -8.19
C GLN A 247 13.20 -15.89 -8.26
N LEU A 248 11.87 -16.01 -8.29
CA LEU A 248 11.19 -17.29 -8.43
C LEU A 248 10.23 -17.23 -9.61
N GLU A 249 10.34 -18.21 -10.51
CA GLU A 249 9.30 -18.55 -11.49
C GLU A 249 8.26 -19.40 -10.75
N CYS A 250 7.32 -18.74 -10.08
CA CYS A 250 6.42 -19.40 -9.13
C CYS A 250 4.94 -19.06 -9.33
N LEU A 251 4.56 -18.46 -10.47
CA LEU A 251 3.14 -18.21 -10.74
C LEU A 251 2.48 -19.45 -11.36
N ASP A 252 1.17 -19.60 -11.11
CA ASP A 252 0.36 -20.60 -11.81
C ASP A 252 0.42 -20.32 -13.32
N PRO A 253 0.77 -21.31 -14.17
CA PRO A 253 0.83 -21.12 -15.62
C PRO A 253 -0.45 -20.55 -16.24
N ALA A 254 -1.61 -20.76 -15.62
CA ALA A 254 -2.88 -20.17 -16.08
C ALA A 254 -2.95 -18.64 -15.91
N ASP A 255 -2.14 -18.09 -15.01
CA ASP A 255 -2.07 -16.65 -14.71
C ASP A 255 -0.90 -15.97 -15.45
N VAL A 256 -0.11 -16.75 -16.20
CA VAL A 256 1.03 -16.27 -17.00
C VAL A 256 0.61 -16.07 -18.46
N LEU A 257 0.80 -14.86 -18.97
CA LEU A 257 0.58 -14.51 -20.36
C LEU A 257 1.86 -14.73 -21.17
N PRO A 258 1.74 -15.20 -22.43
CA PRO A 258 2.89 -15.31 -23.31
C PRO A 258 3.54 -13.93 -23.52
N PRO A 259 4.85 -13.88 -23.81
CA PRO A 259 5.53 -12.63 -24.11
C PRO A 259 4.83 -11.87 -25.25
N PRO A 260 4.72 -10.53 -25.18
CA PRO A 260 4.08 -9.74 -26.23
C PRO A 260 4.88 -9.72 -27.55
N TYR A 261 6.19 -9.98 -27.49
CA TYR A 261 7.10 -10.00 -28.64
C TYR A 261 8.21 -11.04 -28.47
N ASP A 262 8.80 -11.48 -29.59
CA ASP A 262 9.96 -12.39 -29.59
C ASP A 262 11.14 -11.78 -28.82
N GLY A 263 11.69 -12.54 -27.87
CA GLY A 263 12.81 -12.12 -27.02
C GLY A 263 12.42 -11.39 -25.73
N PHE A 264 11.12 -11.24 -25.44
CA PHE A 264 10.62 -10.67 -24.18
C PHE A 264 10.29 -11.77 -23.15
N LEU A 265 10.23 -11.38 -21.88
CA LEU A 265 9.79 -12.26 -20.80
C LEU A 265 8.26 -12.43 -20.81
N PRO A 266 7.73 -13.52 -20.23
CA PRO A 266 6.30 -13.66 -19.97
C PRO A 266 5.75 -12.53 -19.10
N GLU A 267 4.45 -12.25 -19.21
CA GLU A 267 3.76 -11.22 -18.43
C GLU A 267 2.64 -11.82 -17.58
N PHE A 268 2.00 -11.00 -16.76
CA PHE A 268 0.79 -11.35 -16.01
C PHE A 268 0.01 -10.08 -15.68
N ASP A 269 -1.27 -10.21 -15.32
CA ASP A 269 -2.12 -9.08 -14.94
C ASP A 269 -2.13 -8.91 -13.41
N PRO A 270 -1.35 -7.97 -12.84
CA PRO A 270 -1.29 -7.78 -11.40
C PRO A 270 -2.58 -7.17 -10.81
N VAL A 271 -3.43 -6.58 -11.65
CA VAL A 271 -4.70 -5.95 -11.21
C VAL A 271 -5.76 -7.01 -10.97
N LYS A 272 -5.83 -8.03 -11.84
CA LYS A 272 -6.71 -9.19 -11.65
C LYS A 272 -6.24 -10.13 -10.53
N GLY A 273 -5.00 -9.96 -10.07
CA GLY A 273 -4.37 -10.88 -9.15
C GLY A 273 -3.79 -12.11 -9.86
N TYR A 274 -2.99 -12.87 -9.12
CA TYR A 274 -2.35 -14.09 -9.59
C TYR A 274 -2.14 -15.04 -8.41
N ARG A 275 -1.92 -16.32 -8.74
CA ARG A 275 -1.69 -17.39 -7.78
C ARG A 275 -0.25 -17.85 -7.78
N ILE A 276 0.25 -18.14 -6.59
CA ILE A 276 1.61 -18.64 -6.37
C ILE A 276 1.59 -20.16 -6.22
N VAL A 277 2.38 -20.86 -7.01
CA VAL A 277 2.61 -22.30 -6.92
C VAL A 277 3.57 -22.58 -5.76
N ARG A 278 3.05 -23.16 -4.68
CA ARG A 278 3.82 -23.39 -3.45
C ARG A 278 4.99 -24.31 -3.62
N SER A 279 4.84 -25.37 -4.42
CA SER A 279 5.95 -26.28 -4.70
C SER A 279 7.16 -25.57 -5.34
N LEU A 280 6.94 -24.46 -6.05
CA LEU A 280 8.00 -23.62 -6.64
C LEU A 280 8.52 -22.57 -5.66
N ALA A 281 7.64 -21.95 -4.88
CA ALA A 281 8.03 -21.00 -3.85
C ALA A 281 8.77 -21.66 -2.66
N GLY A 282 8.42 -22.87 -2.26
CA GLY A 282 8.95 -23.55 -1.08
C GLY A 282 8.86 -22.69 0.19
N ASP A 283 9.89 -22.73 1.03
CA ASP A 283 9.93 -22.05 2.33
C ASP A 283 10.38 -20.57 2.26
N ARG A 284 10.47 -19.96 1.06
CA ARG A 284 10.96 -18.58 0.95
C ARG A 284 9.99 -17.60 1.59
N GLU A 285 10.51 -16.76 2.45
CA GLU A 285 9.73 -15.76 3.17
C GLU A 285 9.55 -14.45 2.40
N ILE A 286 10.49 -14.11 1.50
CA ILE A 286 10.48 -12.91 0.66
C ILE A 286 11.21 -13.17 -0.66
N PHE A 287 10.64 -12.76 -1.79
CA PHE A 287 11.24 -12.94 -3.12
C PHE A 287 10.64 -11.98 -4.15
N ARG A 288 11.25 -11.90 -5.34
CA ARG A 288 10.69 -11.29 -6.54
C ARG A 288 10.12 -12.36 -7.47
N ILE A 289 9.12 -11.97 -8.26
CA ILE A 289 8.66 -12.78 -9.38
C ILE A 289 9.65 -12.58 -10.54
N ALA A 290 10.09 -13.66 -11.19
CA ALA A 290 11.22 -13.64 -12.13
C ALA A 290 11.07 -12.67 -13.34
N TYR A 291 9.84 -12.33 -13.72
CA TYR A 291 9.54 -11.39 -14.81
C TYR A 291 8.91 -10.08 -14.36
N GLU A 292 8.97 -9.75 -13.05
CA GLU A 292 8.49 -8.48 -12.51
C GLU A 292 9.49 -7.90 -11.50
N TYR A 293 10.04 -6.73 -11.80
CA TYR A 293 11.10 -6.11 -11.03
C TYR A 293 10.60 -5.14 -9.95
N ARG A 294 9.32 -4.76 -9.97
CA ARG A 294 8.76 -3.77 -9.04
C ARG A 294 8.14 -4.42 -7.80
N ARG A 295 7.70 -5.67 -7.91
CA ARG A 295 6.86 -6.31 -6.89
C ARG A 295 7.67 -7.26 -6.03
N LEU A 296 7.55 -7.06 -4.72
CA LEU A 296 8.05 -8.01 -3.72
C LEU A 296 6.89 -8.84 -3.23
N VAL A 297 7.10 -10.14 -3.17
CA VAL A 297 6.16 -11.08 -2.59
C VAL A 297 6.73 -11.56 -1.27
N VAL A 298 5.88 -11.66 -0.24
CA VAL A 298 6.23 -12.17 1.08
C VAL A 298 5.27 -13.26 1.52
N SER A 299 5.75 -14.17 2.34
CA SER A 299 4.93 -15.17 3.04
C SER A 299 4.08 -14.53 4.15
N GLN A 300 3.02 -15.22 4.57
CA GLN A 300 2.28 -14.87 5.80
C GLN A 300 3.20 -14.77 7.03
N SER A 301 4.20 -15.64 7.17
CA SER A 301 5.14 -15.63 8.31
C SER A 301 5.91 -14.31 8.37
N PHE A 302 6.42 -13.85 7.21
CA PHE A 302 7.12 -12.58 7.12
C PHE A 302 6.22 -11.40 7.48
N ARG A 303 4.99 -11.37 6.93
CA ARG A 303 3.99 -10.37 7.30
C ARG A 303 3.73 -10.35 8.81
N ASN A 304 3.52 -11.51 9.42
CA ASN A 304 3.27 -11.60 10.86
C ASN A 304 4.43 -11.01 11.67
N LYS A 305 5.68 -11.20 11.23
CA LYS A 305 6.85 -10.57 11.85
C LYS A 305 6.81 -9.05 11.71
N CYS A 306 6.49 -8.53 10.52
CA CYS A 306 6.30 -7.08 10.30
C CYS A 306 5.21 -6.50 11.20
N ASP A 307 4.05 -7.16 11.27
CA ASP A 307 2.91 -6.72 12.07
C ASP A 307 3.25 -6.74 13.57
N SER A 308 3.92 -7.81 14.04
CA SER A 308 4.35 -7.93 15.46
C SER A 308 5.32 -6.84 15.90
N LEU A 309 6.14 -6.34 14.98
CA LEU A 309 7.08 -5.26 15.24
C LEU A 309 6.45 -3.88 15.00
N GLY A 310 5.26 -3.79 14.41
CA GLY A 310 4.67 -2.53 13.99
C GLY A 310 5.51 -1.83 12.92
N ILE A 311 5.91 -2.55 11.87
CA ILE A 311 6.57 -1.97 10.70
C ILE A 311 5.58 -1.06 9.97
N THR A 312 6.03 0.16 9.63
CA THR A 312 5.20 1.22 9.02
C THR A 312 5.53 1.46 7.56
N GLY A 313 4.60 2.07 6.80
CA GLY A 313 4.80 2.41 5.38
C GLY A 313 4.61 1.23 4.42
N VAL A 314 3.99 0.15 4.89
CA VAL A 314 3.70 -1.06 4.12
C VAL A 314 2.20 -1.19 3.88
N GLU A 315 1.84 -1.60 2.68
CA GLU A 315 0.51 -2.07 2.30
C GLU A 315 0.60 -3.51 1.82
N TRP A 316 -0.43 -4.30 2.08
CA TRP A 316 -0.46 -5.72 1.74
C TRP A 316 -1.56 -5.97 0.72
N LEU A 317 -1.21 -6.59 -0.41
CA LEU A 317 -2.21 -7.19 -1.31
C LEU A 317 -2.11 -8.71 -1.23
N ARG A 318 -3.20 -9.35 -0.84
CA ARG A 318 -3.30 -10.79 -0.70
C ARG A 318 -3.11 -11.46 -2.06
N ARG A 319 -2.32 -12.53 -2.08
CA ARG A 319 -2.12 -13.42 -3.24
C ARG A 319 -2.45 -14.84 -2.82
N GLU A 320 -3.36 -15.43 -3.57
CA GLU A 320 -3.72 -16.82 -3.41
C GLU A 320 -2.51 -17.71 -3.74
N SER A 321 -2.55 -18.95 -3.26
CA SER A 321 -1.55 -19.94 -3.58
C SER A 321 -2.17 -21.28 -3.90
N VAL A 322 -1.59 -21.98 -4.86
CA VAL A 322 -1.92 -23.35 -5.25
C VAL A 322 -0.79 -24.30 -4.80
N GLU A 323 -1.02 -25.60 -4.84
CA GLU A 323 0.04 -26.61 -4.60
C GLU A 323 1.02 -26.66 -5.78
#